data_AF-A0A9Q9F2V1-F1
#
_entry.id   AF-A0A9Q9F2V1-F1
#
_cell.length_a   1.000
_cell.length_b   1.000
_cell.length_c   1.000
_cell.angle_alpha   90.00
_cell.angle_beta   90.00
_cell.angle_gamma   90.00
#
_symmetry.space_group_name_H-M   'P 1'
#
loop_
_entity.id
_entity.type
_entity.pdbx_description
1 polymer ?
#
loop_
_entity_poly.entity_id
_entity_poly.type
_entity_poly.pdbx_seq_one_letter_code
_entity_poly.pdbx_strand_id
1 'polypeptide(L)'
;MIKAMANFGKQSIDEVNRMTLTEFYCLSHAKNERDLYDEYKMHKAAFLEREVNAQTEKGAGKNKRHEYVYKSFKDFFDYQKSEKALYEFEQEVQSNGKSDKQKVAEMLAERNKKK
;
A
#
# COMPACT_ATOMS: atom_id res chain seq x y z
N MET A 1 -16.23 0.73 12.97
CA MET A 1 -15.62 1.00 14.28
C MET A 1 -14.67 -0.10 14.76
N ILE A 2 -15.06 -1.38 14.79
CA ILE A 2 -14.18 -2.48 15.24
C ILE A 2 -12.85 -2.56 14.45
N LYS A 3 -12.90 -2.38 13.12
CA LYS A 3 -11.68 -2.33 12.29
C LYS A 3 -10.72 -1.18 12.65
N ALA A 4 -11.24 -0.03 13.07
CA ALA A 4 -10.42 1.11 13.46
C ALA A 4 -9.66 0.83 14.78
N MET A 5 -10.28 0.09 15.70
CA MET A 5 -9.62 -0.34 16.94
C MET A 5 -8.40 -1.22 16.64
N ALA A 6 -8.59 -2.27 15.84
CA ALA A 6 -7.52 -3.19 15.47
C ALA A 6 -6.39 -2.48 14.70
N ASN A 7 -6.76 -1.60 13.77
CA ASN A 7 -5.82 -0.87 12.93
C ASN A 7 -4.97 0.15 13.70
N PHE A 8 -5.53 0.77 14.75
CA PHE A 8 -4.88 1.83 15.52
C PHE A 8 -4.44 1.39 16.92
N GLY A 9 -4.53 0.09 17.22
CA GLY A 9 -4.13 -0.48 18.50
C GLY A 9 -4.94 0.01 19.71
N LYS A 10 -6.21 0.40 19.49
CA LYS A 10 -7.10 0.91 20.55
C LYS A 10 -7.83 -0.24 21.23
N GLN A 11 -7.95 -0.16 22.56
CA GLN A 11 -8.52 -1.21 23.39
C GLN A 11 -10.05 -1.11 23.50
N SER A 12 -10.62 0.07 23.25
CA SER A 12 -12.06 0.29 23.31
C SER A 12 -12.59 1.18 22.17
N ILE A 13 -13.90 1.10 21.92
CA ILE A 13 -14.60 2.00 20.98
C ILE A 13 -14.60 3.44 21.52
N ASP A 14 -14.65 3.60 22.84
CA ASP A 14 -14.63 4.91 23.50
C ASP A 14 -13.31 5.65 23.23
N GLU A 15 -12.17 4.95 23.26
CA GLU A 15 -10.87 5.52 22.84
C GLU A 15 -10.86 5.96 21.38
N VAL A 16 -11.53 5.23 20.49
CA VAL A 16 -11.66 5.62 19.07
C VAL A 16 -12.54 6.86 18.93
N ASN A 17 -13.62 6.96 19.72
CA ASN A 17 -14.55 8.07 19.65
C ASN A 17 -13.98 9.37 20.26
N ARG A 18 -13.10 9.26 21.26
CA ARG A 18 -12.44 10.40 21.90
C ARG A 18 -11.20 10.91 21.16
N MET A 19 -10.79 10.20 20.12
CA MET A 19 -9.61 10.55 19.34
C MET A 19 -9.78 11.91 18.69
N THR A 20 -8.79 12.78 18.87
CA THR A 20 -8.75 14.04 18.15
C THR A 20 -8.50 13.78 16.66
N LEU A 21 -8.90 14.74 15.82
CA LEU A 21 -8.68 14.64 14.38
C LEU A 21 -7.17 14.54 14.04
N THR A 22 -6.32 15.22 14.81
CA THR A 22 -4.86 15.14 14.67
C THR A 22 -4.33 13.74 14.98
N GLU A 23 -4.72 13.17 16.12
CA GLU A 23 -4.32 11.80 16.50
C GLU A 23 -4.77 10.78 15.45
N PHE A 24 -5.99 10.94 14.92
CA PHE A 24 -6.50 10.11 13.85
C PHE A 24 -5.62 10.19 12.59
N TYR A 25 -5.22 11.39 12.17
CA TYR A 25 -4.36 11.56 11.01
C TYR A 25 -2.97 10.97 11.23
N CYS A 26 -2.35 11.19 12.39
CA CYS A 26 -1.04 10.62 12.71
C CYS A 26 -1.07 9.08 12.71
N LEU A 27 -2.07 8.48 13.34
CA LEU A 27 -2.22 7.02 13.40
C LEU A 27 -2.55 6.42 12.03
N SER A 28 -3.37 7.11 11.24
CA SER A 28 -3.68 6.70 9.87
C SER A 28 -2.43 6.72 8.98
N HIS A 29 -1.64 7.80 9.06
CA HIS A 29 -0.38 7.93 8.33
C HIS A 29 0.62 6.82 8.71
N ALA A 30 0.89 6.65 10.01
CA ALA A 30 1.80 5.60 10.49
C ALA A 30 1.35 4.20 10.07
N LYS A 31 0.04 3.95 10.06
CA LYS A 31 -0.51 2.69 9.54
C LYS A 31 -0.29 2.54 8.05
N ASN A 32 -0.57 3.57 7.26
CA ASN A 32 -0.43 3.51 5.80
C ASN A 32 1.03 3.27 5.38
N GLU A 33 1.99 3.91 6.06
CA GLU A 33 3.42 3.67 5.86
C GLU A 33 3.80 2.23 6.20
N ARG A 34 3.29 1.71 7.32
CA ARG A 34 3.52 0.31 7.70
C ARG A 34 2.96 -0.66 6.67
N ASP A 35 1.71 -0.46 6.25
CA ASP A 35 1.06 -1.31 5.26
C ASP A 35 1.84 -1.27 3.92
N LEU A 36 2.32 -0.10 3.50
CA LEU A 36 3.16 0.06 2.29
C LEU A 36 4.51 -0.66 2.42
N TYR A 37 5.14 -0.61 3.59
CA TYR A 37 6.38 -1.32 3.85
C TYR A 37 6.19 -2.85 3.88
N ASP A 38 5.06 -3.31 4.41
CA ASP A 38 4.71 -4.73 4.37
C ASP A 38 4.42 -5.21 2.94
N GLU A 39 3.74 -4.41 2.11
CA GLU A 39 3.61 -4.66 0.67
C GLU A 39 4.99 -4.75 -0.02
N TYR A 40 5.90 -3.81 0.26
CA TYR A 40 7.27 -3.86 -0.25
C TYR A 40 7.98 -5.18 0.10
N LYS A 41 7.87 -5.63 1.36
CA LYS A 41 8.48 -6.90 1.79
C LYS A 41 7.88 -8.09 1.06
N MET A 42 6.55 -8.14 0.93
CA MET A 42 5.87 -9.22 0.21
C MET A 42 6.32 -9.26 -1.25
N HIS A 43 6.36 -8.11 -1.92
CA HIS A 43 6.85 -8.02 -3.29
C HIS A 43 8.32 -8.41 -3.40
N LYS A 44 9.16 -8.00 -2.45
CA LYS A 44 10.58 -8.38 -2.43
C LYS A 44 10.75 -9.89 -2.27
N ALA A 45 9.99 -10.51 -1.38
CA ALA A 45 9.99 -11.96 -1.21
C ALA A 45 9.57 -12.67 -2.51
N ALA A 46 8.48 -12.22 -3.14
CA ALA A 46 8.02 -12.77 -4.41
C ALA A 46 9.04 -12.61 -5.55
N PHE A 47 9.75 -11.48 -5.60
CA PHE A 47 10.81 -11.26 -6.59
C PHE A 47 12.00 -12.21 -6.37
N LEU A 48 12.43 -12.41 -5.12
CA LEU A 48 13.49 -13.36 -4.79
C LEU A 48 13.08 -14.80 -5.08
N GLU A 49 11.85 -15.18 -4.73
CA GLU A 49 11.30 -16.50 -5.05
C GLU A 49 11.23 -16.73 -6.57
N ARG A 50 10.92 -15.68 -7.35
CA ARG A 50 10.99 -15.74 -8.81
C ARG A 50 12.41 -16.03 -9.30
N GLU A 51 13.43 -15.39 -8.73
CA GLU A 51 14.83 -15.66 -9.10
C GLU A 51 15.25 -17.10 -8.79
N VAL A 52 14.64 -17.72 -7.77
CA VAL A 52 14.87 -19.13 -7.44
C VAL A 52 14.12 -20.07 -8.38
N ASN A 53 12.89 -19.72 -8.81
CA ASN A 53 11.97 -20.65 -9.49
C ASN A 53 11.81 -20.46 -11.01
N ALA A 54 12.14 -19.30 -11.59
CA ALA A 54 11.77 -18.98 -12.97
C ALA A 54 12.99 -18.82 -13.88
N GLN A 55 13.20 -19.77 -14.80
CA GLN A 55 14.00 -19.53 -16.00
C GLN A 55 13.09 -19.66 -17.22
N THR A 56 12.43 -18.56 -17.63
CA THR A 56 11.57 -18.57 -18.82
C THR A 56 12.40 -18.63 -20.11
N GLU A 57 12.27 -19.70 -20.89
CA GLU A 57 12.94 -19.85 -22.20
C GLU A 57 12.41 -18.80 -23.19
N LYS A 58 13.28 -17.91 -23.66
CA LYS A 58 13.06 -17.04 -24.82
C LYS A 58 14.05 -17.37 -25.93
N GLY A 59 13.55 -17.60 -27.14
CA GLY A 59 14.33 -17.92 -28.34
C GLY A 59 13.88 -19.22 -29.02
N ALA A 60 14.14 -19.36 -30.32
CA ALA A 60 13.86 -20.57 -31.09
C ALA A 60 15.18 -21.25 -31.51
N GLY A 61 15.23 -22.58 -31.41
CA GLY A 61 16.40 -23.37 -31.81
C GLY A 61 17.61 -23.23 -30.86
N LYS A 62 18.82 -23.07 -31.41
CA LYS A 62 20.09 -23.02 -30.65
C LYS A 62 20.31 -21.74 -29.83
N ASN A 63 19.46 -20.73 -29.98
CA ASN A 63 19.58 -19.42 -29.32
C ASN A 63 18.60 -19.25 -28.14
N LYS A 64 18.18 -20.34 -27.50
CA LYS A 64 17.37 -20.27 -26.27
C LYS A 64 18.17 -19.58 -25.17
N ARG A 65 17.62 -18.50 -24.62
CA ARG A 65 18.14 -17.80 -23.45
C ARG A 65 17.03 -17.71 -22.41
N HIS A 66 17.37 -17.98 -21.17
CA HIS A 66 16.45 -17.74 -20.07
C HIS A 66 16.55 -16.26 -19.66
N GLU A 67 15.49 -15.48 -19.85
CA GLU A 67 15.45 -14.07 -19.43
C GLU A 67 14.14 -13.79 -18.69
N TYR A 68 14.25 -13.08 -17.56
CA TYR A 68 13.10 -12.68 -16.74
C TYR A 68 12.32 -11.52 -17.37
N VAL A 69 11.00 -11.47 -17.15
CA VAL A 69 10.12 -10.37 -17.61
C VAL A 69 10.50 -9.03 -16.98
N TYR A 70 10.78 -9.00 -15.67
CA TYR A 70 11.25 -7.79 -14.98
C TYR A 70 12.74 -7.92 -14.68
N LYS A 71 13.53 -6.96 -15.18
CA LYS A 71 14.99 -6.98 -15.08
C LYS A 71 15.49 -6.55 -13.70
N SER A 72 14.76 -5.66 -13.04
CA SER A 72 15.05 -5.21 -11.70
C SER A 72 13.83 -5.30 -10.79
N PHE A 73 14.06 -5.27 -9.49
CA PHE A 73 12.97 -5.17 -8.52
C PHE A 73 12.15 -3.90 -8.72
N LYS A 74 12.77 -2.79 -9.14
CA LYS A 74 12.09 -1.52 -9.39
C LYS A 74 11.06 -1.62 -10.52
N ASP A 75 11.34 -2.44 -11.54
CA ASP A 75 10.40 -2.70 -12.63
C ASP A 75 9.21 -3.56 -12.18
N PHE A 76 9.40 -4.37 -11.13
CA PHE A 76 8.37 -5.21 -10.53
C PHE A 76 7.51 -4.42 -9.52
N PHE A 77 8.15 -3.64 -8.66
CA PHE A 77 7.51 -2.79 -7.65
C PHE A 77 8.32 -1.53 -7.38
N ASP A 78 7.74 -0.36 -7.65
CA ASP A 78 8.35 0.94 -7.39
C ASP A 78 7.83 1.54 -6.08
N TYR A 79 8.59 1.35 -5.01
CA TYR A 79 8.25 1.87 -3.68
C TYR A 79 8.11 3.39 -3.66
N GLN A 80 8.99 4.12 -4.34
CA GLN A 80 8.99 5.59 -4.33
C GLN A 80 7.74 6.13 -5.01
N LYS A 81 7.32 5.49 -6.11
CA LYS A 81 6.07 5.84 -6.79
C LYS A 81 4.86 5.61 -5.88
N SER A 82 4.83 4.48 -5.17
CA SER A 82 3.74 4.14 -4.25
C SER A 82 3.69 5.04 -3.02
N GLU A 83 4.85 5.41 -2.46
CA GLU A 83 4.98 6.37 -1.36
C GLU A 83 4.47 7.76 -1.78
N LYS A 84 4.85 8.23 -2.98
CA LYS A 84 4.35 9.50 -3.51
C LYS A 84 2.83 9.48 -3.69
N ALA A 85 2.28 8.42 -4.26
CA ALA A 85 0.83 8.26 -4.43
C ALA A 85 0.09 8.17 -3.08
N LEU A 86 0.72 7.61 -2.05
CA LEU A 86 0.18 7.61 -0.70
C LEU A 86 0.14 9.03 -0.13
N TYR A 87 1.24 9.79 -0.25
CA TYR A 87 1.31 11.17 0.22
C TYR A 87 0.28 12.09 -0.48
N GLU A 88 0.15 11.99 -1.80
CA GLU A 88 -0.84 12.75 -2.58
C GLU A 88 -2.27 12.45 -2.09
N PHE A 89 -2.59 11.17 -1.88
CA PHE A 89 -3.89 10.75 -1.35
C PHE A 89 -4.16 11.28 0.08
N GLU A 90 -3.17 11.24 0.97
CA GLU A 90 -3.33 11.73 2.34
C GLU A 90 -3.62 13.24 2.36
N GLN A 91 -3.00 14.01 1.47
CA GLN A 91 -3.27 15.45 1.30
C GLN A 91 -4.69 15.71 0.77
N GLU A 92 -5.16 14.91 -0.19
CA GLU A 92 -6.54 14.97 -0.67
C GLU A 92 -7.56 14.65 0.43
N VAL A 93 -7.27 13.69 1.30
CA VAL A 93 -8.15 13.33 2.42
C VAL A 93 -8.19 14.44 3.48
N GLN A 94 -7.05 15.05 3.81
CA GLN A 94 -6.98 16.14 4.79
C GLN A 94 -7.66 17.42 4.28
N SER A 95 -7.56 17.71 2.97
CA SER A 95 -8.23 18.87 2.37
C SER A 95 -9.75 18.69 2.27
N ASN A 96 -10.23 17.51 1.84
CA ASN A 96 -11.66 17.22 1.73
C ASN A 96 -12.33 16.92 3.08
N GLY A 97 -11.59 16.42 4.09
CA GLY A 97 -12.13 16.12 5.41
C GLY A 97 -12.60 17.34 6.21
N LYS A 98 -12.15 18.55 5.82
CA LYS A 98 -12.63 19.83 6.38
C LYS A 98 -13.96 20.29 5.78
N SER A 99 -14.35 19.77 4.61
CA SER A 99 -15.53 20.23 3.86
C SER A 99 -16.66 19.21 3.79
N ASP A 100 -16.38 17.91 3.65
CA ASP A 100 -17.44 16.90 3.54
C ASP A 100 -16.98 15.47 3.91
N LYS A 101 -17.54 14.92 5.00
CA LYS A 101 -17.23 13.57 5.51
C LYS A 101 -17.69 12.46 4.57
N GLN A 102 -18.74 12.70 3.78
CA GLN A 102 -19.34 11.70 2.89
C GLN A 102 -18.44 11.44 1.68
N LYS A 103 -17.87 12.51 1.12
CA LYS A 103 -16.90 12.46 0.02
C LYS A 103 -15.60 11.72 0.41
N VAL A 104 -15.11 11.92 1.63
CA VAL A 104 -13.94 11.19 2.15
C VAL A 104 -14.22 9.69 2.28
N ALA A 105 -15.42 9.31 2.73
CA ALA A 105 -15.81 7.90 2.83
C ALA A 105 -15.85 7.22 1.45
N GLU A 106 -16.33 7.91 0.42
CA GLU A 106 -16.31 7.42 -0.96
C GLU A 106 -14.88 7.23 -1.49
N MET A 107 -13.98 8.20 -1.28
CA MET A 107 -12.56 8.07 -1.67
C MET A 107 -11.87 6.87 -1.02
N LEU A 108 -12.12 6.65 0.28
CA LEU A 108 -11.58 5.49 1.00
C LEU A 108 -12.14 4.17 0.46
N ALA A 109 -13.42 4.13 0.10
CA ALA A 109 -14.04 2.95 -0.48
C ALA A 109 -13.47 2.63 -1.87
N GLU A 110 -13.21 3.64 -2.71
CA GLU A 110 -12.56 3.44 -4.01
C GLU A 110 -11.12 2.93 -3.88
N ARG A 111 -10.34 3.49 -2.96
CA ARG A 111 -8.97 3.02 -2.70
C ARG A 111 -8.96 1.56 -2.24
N ASN A 112 -9.89 1.18 -1.36
CA ASN A 112 -10.02 -0.21 -0.90
C ASN A 112 -10.47 -1.19 -1.99
N LYS A 113 -11.07 -0.72 -3.09
CA LYS A 113 -11.41 -1.56 -4.25
C LYS A 113 -10.25 -1.74 -5.24
N LYS A 114 -9.25 -0.85 -5.19
CA LYS A 114 -8.08 -0.85 -6.09
C LYS A 114 -6.89 -1.64 -5.55
N LYS A 115 -6.86 -1.91 -4.24
CA LYS A 115 -5.95 -2.89 -3.61
C LYS A 115 -6.55 -4.28 -3.73
#